data_AF-A0AAW1QP54-F1
#
_entry.id   AF-A0AAW1QP54-F1
#
_cell.length_a   1.000
_cell.length_b   1.000
_cell.length_c   1.000
_cell.angle_alpha   90.00
_cell.angle_beta   90.00
_cell.angle_gamma   90.00
#
_symmetry.space_group_name_H-M   'P 1'
#
loop_
_entity.id
_entity.type
_entity.pdbx_description
1 polymer ?
#
loop_
_entity_poly.entity_id
_entity_poly.type
_entity_poly.pdbx_seq_one_letter_code
_entity_poly.pdbx_strand_id
1 'polypeptide(L)'
;MLFFLHIPRTAGRTYHACFLKVGRPPSRRCEKSYDMLRLNESAPGCGLLGSHDDFSITESLPADTAVITQLRSPVERVLSAYEFALEVAVRGVRLPGRKPPNPRKVSTREVWPWSLLVPWLEDDLRARAAAHPLPPGTAAPGANPYDSPEVAMPLAEFLEAPLVHETLHNGAALQVLGLTNYSRWVDAAALRRCAAADAGAAERLQALALERLRGLAHVGLTERLPESVASLAASLGLRMDGPAWKAALDAFTTAENGTVVQAHGDEEYLHPLPLWRTYGQCVARARKRAVYRRESSLRALWPGGEPRFDREARKRIAPAVLRRIRELNAMDEALHAAGAEMLEARLAQQRARGTLEAIPVLPQADMDAIAREPNRPGAPHRGRLRQEHARHRGPDELRRER
;
A
#
# COMPACT_ATOMS: atom_id res chain seq x y z
N MET A 1 3.69 19.12 -9.83
CA MET A 1 4.07 17.75 -9.36
C MET A 1 2.83 16.86 -9.16
N LEU A 2 2.92 15.52 -9.14
CA LEU A 2 1.83 14.63 -8.71
C LEU A 2 2.13 13.98 -7.34
N PHE A 3 1.27 14.19 -6.35
CA PHE A 3 1.36 13.58 -5.02
C PHE A 3 0.22 12.58 -4.78
N PHE A 4 0.57 11.33 -4.52
CA PHE A 4 -0.35 10.28 -4.11
C PHE A 4 -0.43 10.19 -2.58
N LEU A 5 -1.45 10.81 -2.02
CA LEU A 5 -1.82 10.69 -0.61
C LEU A 5 -2.34 9.26 -0.37
N HIS A 6 -1.46 8.39 0.12
CA HIS A 6 -1.76 6.97 0.22
C HIS A 6 -2.36 6.61 1.57
N ILE A 7 -3.69 6.52 1.57
CA ILE A 7 -4.46 6.02 2.71
C ILE A 7 -4.22 4.52 2.87
N PRO A 8 -3.75 4.05 4.03
CA PRO A 8 -3.46 2.64 4.25
C PRO A 8 -4.68 1.75 3.99
N ARG A 9 -4.42 0.57 3.39
CA ARG A 9 -5.41 -0.48 3.05
C ARG A 9 -6.43 -0.13 1.96
N THR A 10 -6.14 0.87 1.13
CA THR A 10 -6.96 1.27 -0.04
C THR A 10 -6.39 0.76 -1.38
N ALA A 11 -5.74 -0.40 -1.35
CA ALA A 11 -4.97 -0.96 -2.47
C ALA A 11 -3.87 -0.02 -3.03
N GLY A 12 -3.44 1.00 -2.30
CA GLY A 12 -2.52 1.99 -2.84
C GLY A 12 -1.10 1.48 -3.14
N ARG A 13 -0.64 0.37 -2.53
CA ARG A 13 0.58 -0.31 -3.03
C ARG A 13 0.41 -0.80 -4.47
N THR A 14 -0.76 -1.35 -4.81
CA THR A 14 -1.07 -1.77 -6.18
C THR A 14 -1.23 -0.54 -7.08
N TYR A 15 -1.99 0.47 -6.64
CA TYR A 15 -2.21 1.71 -7.38
C TYR A 15 -0.88 2.44 -7.70
N HIS A 16 -0.03 2.59 -6.70
CA HIS A 16 1.26 3.24 -6.86
C HIS A 16 2.25 2.36 -7.64
N ALA A 17 2.51 1.14 -7.18
CA ALA A 17 3.60 0.33 -7.73
C ALA A 17 3.27 -0.32 -9.08
N CYS A 18 2.00 -0.69 -9.33
CA CYS A 18 1.61 -1.34 -10.57
C CYS A 18 1.08 -0.37 -11.63
N PHE A 19 0.59 0.81 -11.24
CA PHE A 19 0.08 1.80 -12.19
C PHE A 19 0.93 3.06 -12.21
N LEU A 20 0.97 3.88 -11.15
CA LEU A 20 1.65 5.19 -11.20
C LEU A 20 3.14 5.09 -11.54
N LYS A 21 3.88 4.18 -10.88
CA LYS A 21 5.29 3.95 -11.20
C LYS A 21 5.43 3.37 -12.60
N VAL A 22 4.62 2.39 -12.98
CA VAL A 22 4.74 1.71 -14.27
C VAL A 22 4.36 2.62 -15.45
N GLY A 23 3.42 3.54 -15.26
CA GLY A 23 2.93 4.47 -16.29
C GLY A 23 3.71 5.78 -16.38
N ARG A 24 4.79 5.96 -15.60
CA ARG A 24 5.67 7.12 -15.72
C ARG A 24 7.13 6.70 -15.89
N PRO A 25 7.92 7.38 -16.73
CA PRO A 25 9.35 7.12 -16.84
C PRO A 25 10.08 7.44 -15.54
N PRO A 26 11.21 6.76 -15.23
CA PRO A 26 12.02 7.06 -14.06
C PRO A 26 12.41 8.54 -13.90
N SER A 27 12.73 9.25 -14.97
CA SER A 27 13.03 10.69 -14.96
C SER A 27 11.92 11.58 -14.37
N ARG A 28 10.69 11.05 -14.28
CA ARG A 28 9.51 11.74 -13.73
C ARG A 28 9.06 11.16 -12.39
N ARG A 29 9.88 10.33 -11.74
CA ARG A 29 9.59 9.73 -10.42
C ARG A 29 10.52 10.30 -9.36
N CYS A 30 10.07 10.29 -8.11
CA CYS A 30 10.95 10.57 -6.99
C CYS A 30 11.60 9.26 -6.52
N GLU A 31 12.89 9.31 -6.16
CA GLU A 31 13.71 8.16 -5.77
C GLU A 31 13.01 7.28 -4.71
N LYS A 32 12.47 7.93 -3.68
CA LYS A 32 11.83 7.31 -2.50
C LYS A 32 10.38 7.75 -2.35
N SER A 33 9.61 7.58 -3.42
CA SER A 33 8.20 7.96 -3.56
C SER A 33 7.21 7.17 -2.69
N TYR A 34 7.65 6.54 -1.58
CA TYR A 34 6.78 5.74 -0.71
C TYR A 34 7.37 5.48 0.69
N ASP A 35 8.54 6.06 1.02
CA ASP A 35 9.57 5.22 1.63
C ASP A 35 10.20 5.68 2.96
N MET A 36 9.74 6.75 3.62
CA MET A 36 10.21 7.10 4.97
C MET A 36 9.12 7.81 5.78
N LEU A 37 9.26 7.80 7.12
CA LEU A 37 8.45 8.59 8.06
C LEU A 37 8.47 10.11 7.78
N ARG A 38 9.43 10.58 6.95
CA ARG A 38 9.53 11.95 6.45
C ARG A 38 10.10 11.92 5.03
N LEU A 39 9.39 12.53 4.08
CA LEU A 39 9.83 12.64 2.69
C LEU A 39 11.01 13.62 2.57
N ASN A 40 11.97 13.31 1.68
CA ASN A 40 12.97 14.27 1.26
C ASN A 40 12.37 15.13 0.15
N GLU A 41 12.07 16.39 0.46
CA GLU A 41 11.42 17.36 -0.44
C GLU A 41 12.40 18.04 -1.40
N SER A 42 13.70 17.91 -1.13
CA SER A 42 14.75 18.68 -1.80
C SER A 42 15.20 18.07 -3.14
N ALA A 43 14.60 16.98 -3.61
CA ALA A 43 15.03 16.29 -4.84
C ALA A 43 14.60 17.09 -6.09
N PRO A 44 15.53 17.75 -6.81
CA PRO A 44 15.20 18.48 -8.03
C PRO A 44 14.65 17.50 -9.08
N GLY A 45 13.55 17.85 -9.75
CA GLY A 45 12.93 17.01 -10.78
C GLY A 45 11.94 15.94 -10.28
N CYS A 46 11.57 15.95 -9.00
CA CYS A 46 10.57 15.04 -8.42
C CYS A 46 9.16 15.25 -9.04
N GLY A 47 8.73 14.30 -9.89
CA GLY A 47 7.45 14.39 -10.63
C GLY A 47 6.29 13.54 -10.09
N LEU A 48 6.60 12.47 -9.36
CA LEU A 48 5.63 11.53 -8.76
C LEU A 48 6.10 11.12 -7.37
N LEU A 49 5.35 11.54 -6.36
CA LEU A 49 5.57 11.27 -4.95
C LEU A 49 4.37 10.51 -4.39
N GLY A 50 4.59 9.57 -3.48
CA GLY A 50 3.54 8.92 -2.71
C GLY A 50 3.97 8.75 -1.26
N SER A 51 3.04 8.83 -0.33
CA SER A 51 3.35 8.61 1.09
C SER A 51 2.13 8.25 1.92
N HIS A 52 2.37 7.62 3.07
CA HIS A 52 1.37 7.42 4.12
C HIS A 52 1.39 8.59 5.12
N ASP A 53 2.19 9.62 4.87
CA ASP A 53 2.01 10.94 5.49
C ASP A 53 0.58 11.44 5.26
N ASP A 54 0.16 12.40 6.08
CA ASP A 54 -1.10 13.08 5.87
C ASP A 54 -0.95 14.35 5.04
N PHE A 55 -2.09 14.99 4.75
CA PHE A 55 -2.12 16.16 3.88
C PHE A 55 -1.24 17.32 4.38
N SER A 56 -0.86 17.39 5.66
CA SER A 56 0.01 18.47 6.16
C SER A 56 1.33 18.58 5.40
N ILE A 57 1.79 17.50 4.76
CA ILE A 57 2.98 17.51 3.92
C ILE A 57 2.85 18.40 2.68
N THR A 58 1.65 18.72 2.21
CA THR A 58 1.49 19.53 0.99
C THR A 58 2.02 20.94 1.16
N GLU A 59 2.13 21.44 2.39
CA GLU A 59 2.67 22.76 2.70
C GLU A 59 4.16 22.91 2.34
N SER A 60 4.89 21.79 2.29
CA SER A 60 6.29 21.75 1.87
C SER A 60 6.48 21.31 0.42
N LEU A 61 5.39 21.06 -0.31
CA LEU A 61 5.42 20.70 -1.72
C LEU A 61 5.21 21.96 -2.59
N PRO A 62 5.65 21.95 -3.87
CA PRO A 62 5.32 23.01 -4.82
C PRO A 62 3.82 23.35 -4.85
N ALA A 63 3.49 24.64 -4.97
CA ALA A 63 2.11 25.13 -4.92
C ALA A 63 1.21 24.53 -6.04
N ASP A 64 1.79 24.09 -7.15
CA ASP A 64 1.10 23.45 -8.28
C ASP A 64 0.95 21.93 -8.13
N THR A 65 1.14 21.39 -6.92
CA THR A 65 1.05 19.95 -6.67
C THR A 65 -0.38 19.45 -6.83
N ALA A 66 -0.59 18.57 -7.80
CA ALA A 66 -1.82 17.81 -7.94
C ALA A 66 -1.84 16.67 -6.93
N VAL A 67 -2.73 16.75 -5.93
CA VAL A 67 -2.91 15.69 -4.94
C VAL A 67 -3.99 14.72 -5.41
N ILE A 68 -3.71 13.43 -5.33
CA ILE A 68 -4.62 12.35 -5.67
C ILE A 68 -4.69 11.33 -4.54
N THR A 69 -5.80 10.60 -4.42
CA THR A 69 -5.92 9.55 -3.40
C THR A 69 -6.77 8.36 -3.86
N GLN A 70 -6.73 7.30 -3.06
CA GLN A 70 -7.58 6.13 -3.18
C GLN A 70 -8.32 5.94 -1.85
N LEU A 71 -9.65 5.80 -1.93
CA LEU A 71 -10.50 5.46 -0.80
C LEU A 71 -10.94 3.99 -0.86
N ARG A 72 -11.58 3.54 0.21
CA ARG A 72 -12.21 2.24 0.35
C ARG A 72 -13.37 2.37 1.33
N SER A 73 -14.40 1.54 1.17
CA SER A 73 -15.45 1.40 2.18
C SER A 73 -14.83 1.29 3.59
N PRO A 74 -15.30 2.08 4.58
CA PRO A 74 -14.66 2.14 5.90
C PRO A 74 -14.62 0.79 6.61
N VAL A 75 -15.72 0.04 6.56
CA VAL A 75 -15.80 -1.34 7.09
C VAL A 75 -14.72 -2.22 6.46
N GLU A 76 -14.63 -2.21 5.14
CA GLU A 76 -13.67 -3.01 4.40
C GLU A 76 -12.22 -2.59 4.66
N ARG A 77 -11.97 -1.29 4.89
CA ARG A 77 -10.66 -0.74 5.25
C ARG A 77 -10.23 -1.22 6.63
N VAL A 78 -11.09 -1.10 7.64
CA VAL A 78 -10.82 -1.51 9.03
C VAL A 78 -10.59 -3.01 9.15
N LEU A 79 -11.46 -3.83 8.56
CA LEU A 79 -11.26 -5.30 8.54
C LEU A 79 -9.93 -5.66 7.89
N SER A 80 -9.60 -5.01 6.77
CA SER A 80 -8.33 -5.25 6.10
C SER A 80 -7.12 -4.75 6.87
N ALA A 81 -7.27 -3.74 7.73
CA ALA A 81 -6.22 -3.24 8.61
C ALA A 81 -5.95 -4.23 9.74
N TYR A 82 -7.00 -4.72 10.42
CA TYR A 82 -6.91 -5.76 11.43
C TYR A 82 -6.21 -7.01 10.89
N GLU A 83 -6.72 -7.57 9.78
CA GLU A 83 -6.13 -8.74 9.12
C GLU A 83 -4.65 -8.56 8.79
N PHE A 84 -4.28 -7.38 8.30
CA PHE A 84 -2.91 -7.10 7.88
C PHE A 84 -1.97 -6.89 9.07
N ALA A 85 -2.41 -6.15 10.08
CA ALA A 85 -1.60 -5.89 11.27
C ALA A 85 -1.32 -7.21 12.00
N LEU A 86 -2.34 -8.07 12.14
CA LEU A 86 -2.18 -9.42 12.68
C LEU A 86 -1.24 -10.29 11.83
N GLU A 87 -1.43 -10.34 10.51
CA GLU A 87 -0.56 -11.07 9.58
C GLU A 87 0.92 -10.68 9.73
N VAL A 88 1.20 -9.38 9.89
CA VAL A 88 2.56 -8.87 10.04
C VAL A 88 3.11 -9.16 11.43
N ALA A 89 2.32 -8.97 12.49
CA ALA A 89 2.73 -9.24 13.87
C ALA A 89 3.12 -10.72 14.07
N VAL A 90 2.34 -11.65 13.50
CA VAL A 90 2.63 -13.09 13.58
C VAL A 90 4.02 -13.44 13.04
N ARG A 91 4.47 -12.76 11.98
CA ARG A 91 5.82 -12.95 11.43
C ARG A 91 6.90 -12.44 12.37
N GLY A 92 6.60 -11.37 13.11
CA GLY A 92 7.51 -10.81 14.10
C GLY A 92 7.75 -11.74 15.28
N VAL A 93 6.71 -12.43 15.74
CA VAL A 93 6.79 -13.35 16.88
C VAL A 93 7.48 -14.68 16.53
N ARG A 94 7.37 -15.17 15.29
CA ARG A 94 7.75 -16.55 14.93
C ARG A 94 9.02 -16.74 14.10
N LEU A 95 9.70 -15.69 13.67
CA LEU A 95 10.93 -15.83 12.88
C LEU A 95 12.18 -15.72 13.78
N PRO A 96 12.77 -16.84 14.27
CA PRO A 96 14.12 -16.82 14.81
C PRO A 96 15.10 -16.43 13.69
N GLY A 97 16.11 -15.61 14.00
CA GLY A 97 17.12 -15.20 13.03
C GLY A 97 16.62 -14.18 12.01
N ARG A 98 15.97 -13.11 12.50
CA ARG A 98 15.56 -11.96 11.67
C ARG A 98 16.77 -11.46 10.88
N LYS A 99 16.70 -11.57 9.54
CA LYS A 99 17.70 -10.94 8.67
C LYS A 99 17.73 -9.44 8.98
N PRO A 100 18.91 -8.82 9.05
CA PRO A 100 19.02 -7.38 9.26
C PRO A 100 18.16 -6.64 8.22
N PRO A 101 17.55 -5.50 8.60
CA PRO A 101 16.75 -4.71 7.69
C PRO A 101 17.59 -4.40 6.43
N ASN A 102 17.00 -4.60 5.25
CA ASN A 102 17.66 -4.16 4.03
C ASN A 102 17.47 -2.64 3.95
N PRO A 103 18.54 -1.82 4.00
CA PRO A 103 18.41 -0.36 4.01
C PRO A 103 17.78 0.21 2.73
N ARG A 104 17.71 -0.60 1.66
CA ARG A 104 17.04 -0.25 0.40
C ARG A 104 15.55 -0.65 0.35
N LYS A 105 15.00 -1.23 1.42
CA LYS A 105 13.60 -1.66 1.48
C LYS A 105 12.94 -1.13 2.74
N VAL A 106 11.79 -0.53 2.54
CA VAL A 106 11.02 0.04 3.64
C VAL A 106 10.33 -1.04 4.43
N SER A 107 10.58 -1.00 5.73
CA SER A 107 9.95 -1.88 6.68
C SER A 107 8.51 -1.41 6.88
N THR A 108 7.56 -2.36 6.90
CA THR A 108 6.20 -2.05 7.36
C THR A 108 6.20 -1.41 8.76
N ARG A 109 7.20 -1.69 9.59
CA ARG A 109 7.33 -1.09 10.93
C ARG A 109 7.80 0.37 10.94
N GLU A 110 8.12 0.95 9.79
CA GLU A 110 8.59 2.34 9.65
C GLU A 110 7.55 3.19 8.91
N VAL A 111 6.30 2.73 8.85
CA VAL A 111 5.24 3.38 8.08
C VAL A 111 3.98 3.44 8.91
N TRP A 112 3.35 4.61 8.95
CA TRP A 112 2.08 4.80 9.63
C TRP A 112 0.94 3.98 8.98
N PRO A 113 -0.02 3.43 9.74
CA PRO A 113 -0.09 3.31 11.21
C PRO A 113 0.64 2.07 11.75
N TRP A 114 1.26 1.28 10.88
CA TRP A 114 1.81 -0.04 11.21
C TRP A 114 3.01 0.03 12.14
N SER A 115 3.76 1.13 12.14
CA SER A 115 4.84 1.40 13.10
C SER A 115 4.38 1.31 14.55
N LEU A 116 3.10 1.57 14.81
CA LEU A 116 2.49 1.51 16.14
C LEU A 116 1.69 0.22 16.34
N LEU A 117 0.84 -0.13 15.38
CA LEU A 117 -0.08 -1.27 15.50
C LEU A 117 0.63 -2.62 15.50
N VAL A 118 1.71 -2.78 14.72
CA VAL A 118 2.38 -4.08 14.59
C VAL A 118 3.11 -4.45 15.87
N PRO A 119 3.97 -3.61 16.48
CA PRO A 119 4.61 -3.94 17.75
C PRO A 119 3.60 -4.23 18.86
N TRP A 120 2.52 -3.44 18.95
CA TRP A 120 1.47 -3.64 19.94
C TRP A 120 0.77 -5.00 19.80
N LEU A 121 0.42 -5.42 18.58
CA LEU A 121 -0.14 -6.75 18.34
C LEU A 121 0.88 -7.88 18.53
N GLU A 122 2.17 -7.63 18.31
CA GLU A 122 3.20 -8.62 18.63
C GLU A 122 3.26 -8.90 20.14
N ASP A 123 3.13 -7.86 20.97
CA ASP A 123 3.10 -7.99 22.42
C ASP A 123 1.86 -8.76 22.88
N ASP A 124 0.67 -8.43 22.35
CA ASP A 124 -0.58 -9.18 22.58
C ASP A 124 -0.45 -10.66 22.22
N LEU A 125 0.08 -10.96 21.02
CA LEU A 125 0.29 -12.34 20.57
C LEU A 125 1.25 -13.12 21.47
N ARG A 126 2.33 -12.49 21.95
CA ARG A 126 3.26 -13.13 22.90
C ARG A 126 2.58 -13.41 24.24
N ALA A 127 1.80 -12.45 24.75
CA ALA A 127 1.07 -12.61 26.00
C ALA A 127 0.06 -13.76 25.93
N ARG A 128 -0.74 -13.82 24.86
CA ARG A 128 -1.73 -14.91 24.64
C ARG A 128 -1.05 -16.26 24.46
N ALA A 129 0.04 -16.32 23.70
CA ALA A 129 0.81 -17.55 23.53
C ALA A 129 1.41 -18.06 24.86
N ALA A 130 1.78 -17.16 25.78
CA ALA A 130 2.28 -17.52 27.10
C ALA A 130 1.16 -17.99 28.05
N ALA A 131 -0.01 -17.36 27.98
CA ALA A 131 -1.17 -17.71 28.80
C ALA A 131 -1.90 -18.98 28.31
N HIS A 132 -1.89 -19.23 27.01
CA HIS A 132 -2.57 -20.35 26.35
C HIS A 132 -1.57 -21.16 25.51
N PRO A 133 -0.65 -21.91 26.14
CA PRO A 133 0.28 -22.75 25.40
C PRO A 133 -0.51 -23.83 24.66
N LEU A 134 -0.57 -23.73 23.33
CA LEU A 134 -1.23 -24.72 22.48
C LEU A 134 -0.38 -25.99 22.43
N PRO A 135 -0.93 -27.18 22.78
CA PRO A 135 -0.21 -28.43 22.61
C PRO A 135 0.09 -28.67 21.12
N PRO A 136 1.28 -29.20 20.78
CA PRO A 136 1.62 -29.52 19.39
C PRO A 136 0.54 -30.41 18.75
N GLY A 137 0.02 -30.02 17.59
CA GLY A 137 -0.94 -30.82 16.81
C GLY A 137 -2.40 -30.71 17.23
N THR A 138 -2.77 -29.84 18.18
CA THR A 138 -4.18 -29.57 18.51
C THR A 138 -4.85 -28.72 17.43
N ALA A 139 -5.58 -29.39 16.55
CA ALA A 139 -6.52 -28.75 15.62
C ALA A 139 -7.66 -28.11 16.41
N ALA A 140 -7.79 -26.78 16.37
CA ALA A 140 -9.05 -26.11 16.67
C ALA A 140 -9.90 -26.08 15.39
N PRO A 141 -10.95 -26.91 15.26
CA PRO A 141 -11.79 -26.90 14.07
C PRO A 141 -12.64 -25.62 14.07
N GLY A 142 -12.72 -24.92 12.93
CA GLY A 142 -13.74 -23.89 12.71
C GLY A 142 -13.63 -22.62 13.54
N ALA A 143 -12.49 -22.34 14.18
CA ALA A 143 -12.29 -21.12 14.97
C ALA A 143 -12.59 -19.86 14.13
N ASN A 144 -13.36 -18.92 14.68
CA ASN A 144 -13.66 -17.67 14.02
C ASN A 144 -12.42 -16.76 14.11
N PRO A 145 -11.70 -16.44 13.01
CA PRO A 145 -10.45 -15.67 13.10
C PRO A 145 -10.65 -14.22 13.58
N TYR A 146 -11.90 -13.75 13.68
CA TYR A 146 -12.26 -12.45 14.23
C TYR A 146 -12.68 -12.51 15.71
N ASP A 147 -12.78 -13.71 16.29
CA ASP A 147 -13.23 -13.96 17.65
C ASP A 147 -12.59 -15.26 18.16
N SER A 148 -11.31 -15.18 18.54
CA SER A 148 -10.51 -16.31 19.03
C SER A 148 -9.56 -15.83 20.12
N PRO A 149 -10.08 -15.45 21.30
CA PRO A 149 -9.32 -14.75 22.34
C PRO A 149 -8.11 -15.53 22.86
N GLU A 150 -8.09 -16.85 22.73
CA GLU A 150 -6.97 -17.70 23.13
C GLU A 150 -5.78 -17.61 22.16
N VAL A 151 -6.03 -17.21 20.90
CA VAL A 151 -5.03 -17.22 19.83
C VAL A 151 -4.59 -15.81 19.42
N ALA A 152 -5.54 -14.88 19.32
CA ALA A 152 -5.30 -13.51 18.91
C ALA A 152 -6.38 -12.58 19.49
N MET A 153 -6.05 -11.30 19.65
CA MET A 153 -7.02 -10.27 20.01
C MET A 153 -8.28 -10.33 19.14
N PRO A 154 -9.48 -10.56 19.73
CA PRO A 154 -10.74 -10.50 19.01
C PRO A 154 -10.93 -9.15 18.32
N LEU A 155 -11.62 -9.14 17.18
CA LEU A 155 -11.89 -7.91 16.43
C LEU A 155 -12.66 -6.89 17.27
N ALA A 156 -13.63 -7.33 18.07
CA ALA A 156 -14.39 -6.43 18.94
C ALA A 156 -13.48 -5.73 19.98
N GLU A 157 -12.54 -6.46 20.58
CA GLU A 157 -11.55 -5.91 21.51
C GLU A 157 -10.60 -4.93 20.79
N PHE A 158 -10.11 -5.32 19.61
CA PHE A 158 -9.24 -4.48 18.78
C PHE A 158 -9.86 -3.11 18.46
N LEU A 159 -11.17 -3.08 18.15
CA LEU A 159 -11.85 -1.84 17.78
C LEU A 159 -11.89 -0.81 18.91
N GLU A 160 -11.98 -1.24 20.17
CA GLU A 160 -12.06 -0.33 21.32
C GLU A 160 -10.69 0.05 21.88
N ALA A 161 -9.61 -0.52 21.35
CA ALA A 161 -8.26 -0.23 21.84
C ALA A 161 -7.90 1.25 21.59
N PRO A 162 -7.36 1.98 22.60
CA PRO A 162 -7.01 3.40 22.46
C PRO A 162 -6.11 3.68 21.25
N LEU A 163 -5.16 2.80 20.97
CA LEU A 163 -4.27 2.94 19.82
C LEU A 163 -5.02 2.88 18.48
N VAL A 164 -6.08 2.08 18.39
CA VAL A 164 -6.92 1.96 17.19
C VAL A 164 -7.80 3.21 17.01
N HIS A 165 -8.30 3.79 18.11
CA HIS A 165 -8.95 5.10 18.09
C HIS A 165 -8.04 6.22 17.59
N GLU A 166 -6.76 6.18 17.93
CA GLU A 166 -5.81 7.22 17.51
C GLU A 166 -5.32 7.06 16.06
N THR A 167 -5.39 5.85 15.50
CA THR A 167 -4.68 5.52 14.23
C THR A 167 -5.57 5.01 13.10
N LEU A 168 -6.69 4.33 13.39
CA LEU A 168 -7.51 3.69 12.35
C LEU A 168 -8.89 4.31 12.22
N HIS A 169 -9.55 4.66 13.31
CA HIS A 169 -10.90 5.23 13.27
C HIS A 169 -10.87 6.63 12.64
N ASN A 170 -11.74 6.85 11.65
CA ASN A 170 -11.72 8.03 10.78
C ASN A 170 -10.34 8.31 10.14
N GLY A 171 -9.50 7.27 10.01
CA GLY A 171 -8.12 7.43 9.57
C GLY A 171 -7.99 7.99 8.15
N ALA A 172 -8.95 7.74 7.26
CA ALA A 172 -8.92 8.33 5.92
C ALA A 172 -9.20 9.84 5.97
N ALA A 173 -10.25 10.24 6.69
CA ALA A 173 -10.62 11.64 6.87
C ALA A 173 -9.52 12.42 7.59
N LEU A 174 -8.94 11.87 8.67
CA LEU A 174 -7.82 12.47 9.38
C LEU A 174 -6.57 12.62 8.50
N GLN A 175 -6.30 11.64 7.62
CA GLN A 175 -5.19 11.75 6.68
C GLN A 175 -5.46 12.80 5.59
N VAL A 176 -6.69 12.92 5.10
CA VAL A 176 -7.09 14.00 4.16
C VAL A 176 -7.02 15.38 4.82
N LEU A 177 -7.38 15.49 6.09
CA LEU A 177 -7.32 16.75 6.85
C LEU A 177 -5.89 17.21 7.16
N GLY A 178 -4.93 16.28 7.21
CA GLY A 178 -3.60 16.57 7.73
C GLY A 178 -3.53 16.54 9.26
N LEU A 179 -4.32 15.67 9.90
CA LEU A 179 -4.50 15.63 11.36
C LEU A 179 -4.15 14.27 11.98
N THR A 180 -3.40 13.40 11.30
CA THR A 180 -2.98 12.13 11.90
C THR A 180 -1.99 12.35 13.05
N ASN A 181 -1.64 11.31 13.79
CA ASN A 181 -0.54 11.38 14.76
C ASN A 181 0.86 11.49 14.12
N TYR A 182 0.94 11.51 12.79
CA TYR A 182 2.14 11.85 12.02
C TYR A 182 2.03 13.21 11.31
N SER A 183 0.97 13.97 11.60
CA SER A 183 0.83 15.33 11.07
C SER A 183 2.05 16.18 11.44
N ARG A 184 2.46 17.03 10.50
CA ARG A 184 3.46 18.06 10.72
C ARG A 184 2.91 19.25 11.48
N TRP A 185 1.59 19.34 11.62
CA TRP A 185 0.96 20.41 12.35
C TRP A 185 0.93 20.11 13.85
N VAL A 186 1.54 20.99 14.63
CA VAL A 186 1.75 20.81 16.08
C VAL A 186 0.45 20.66 16.87
N ASP A 187 -0.64 21.27 16.40
CA ASP A 187 -1.95 21.27 17.07
C ASP A 187 -2.86 20.09 16.66
N ALA A 188 -2.40 19.23 15.74
CA ALA A 188 -3.21 18.13 15.21
C ALA A 188 -3.74 17.19 16.31
N ALA A 189 -2.94 16.94 17.34
CA ALA A 189 -3.35 16.11 18.47
C ALA A 189 -4.46 16.76 19.32
N ALA A 190 -4.40 18.08 19.52
CA ALA A 190 -5.42 18.80 20.27
C ALA A 190 -6.76 18.81 19.52
N LEU A 191 -6.74 19.03 18.21
CA LEU A 191 -7.95 19.01 17.39
C LEU A 191 -8.59 17.63 17.30
N ARG A 192 -7.79 16.56 17.18
CA ARG A 192 -8.31 15.19 17.24
C ARG A 192 -9.03 14.90 18.56
N ARG A 193 -8.42 15.29 19.68
CA ARG A 193 -9.05 15.12 21.01
C ARG A 193 -10.33 15.94 21.13
N CYS A 194 -10.34 17.17 20.61
CA CYS A 194 -11.53 18.02 20.57
C CYS A 194 -12.66 17.35 19.79
N ALA A 195 -12.40 16.89 18.57
CA ALA A 195 -13.40 16.20 17.76
C ALA A 195 -13.86 14.84 18.34
N ALA A 196 -13.02 14.17 19.12
CA ALA A 196 -13.43 12.96 19.84
C ALA A 196 -14.37 13.26 21.02
N ALA A 197 -14.29 14.46 21.60
CA ALA A 197 -15.06 14.87 22.78
C ALA A 197 -16.30 15.72 22.45
N ASP A 198 -16.33 16.39 21.30
CA ASP A 198 -17.38 17.34 20.92
C ASP A 198 -17.93 17.06 19.52
N ALA A 199 -19.24 16.82 19.44
CA ALA A 199 -19.91 16.48 18.18
C ALA A 199 -19.89 17.65 17.17
N GLY A 200 -19.99 18.90 17.64
CA GLY A 200 -19.93 20.06 16.76
C GLY A 200 -18.54 20.25 16.14
N ALA A 201 -17.48 19.98 16.90
CA ALA A 201 -16.11 19.93 16.39
C ALA A 201 -15.93 18.80 15.38
N ALA A 202 -16.47 17.61 15.64
CA ALA A 202 -16.44 16.49 14.70
C ALA A 202 -17.13 16.84 13.37
N GLU A 203 -18.32 17.45 13.42
CA GLU A 203 -19.06 17.89 12.23
C GLU A 203 -18.29 18.93 11.42
N ARG A 204 -17.64 19.90 12.08
CA ARG A 204 -16.80 20.91 11.41
C ARG A 204 -15.59 20.29 10.74
N LEU A 205 -14.90 19.36 11.41
CA LEU A 205 -13.79 18.63 10.80
C LEU A 205 -14.25 17.76 9.63
N GLN A 206 -15.42 17.12 9.73
CA GLN A 206 -16.00 16.38 8.62
C GLN A 206 -16.25 17.28 7.41
N ALA A 207 -16.88 18.44 7.62
CA ALA A 207 -17.14 19.41 6.55
C ALA A 207 -15.84 19.85 5.86
N LEU A 208 -14.80 20.17 6.64
CA LEU A 208 -13.48 20.53 6.13
C LEU A 208 -12.81 19.36 5.39
N ALA A 209 -12.98 18.12 5.86
CA ALA A 209 -12.43 16.94 5.17
C ALA A 209 -13.07 16.77 3.79
N LEU A 210 -14.38 16.98 3.68
CA LEU A 210 -15.11 16.92 2.43
C LEU A 210 -14.72 18.05 1.48
N GLU A 211 -14.55 19.28 1.98
CA GLU A 211 -14.04 20.40 1.20
C GLU A 211 -12.64 20.08 0.62
N ARG A 212 -11.74 19.59 1.47
CA ARG A 212 -10.39 19.22 1.06
C ARG A 212 -10.35 18.06 0.08
N LEU A 213 -11.21 17.05 0.28
CA LEU A 213 -11.38 15.94 -0.66
C LEU A 213 -11.82 16.46 -2.04
N ARG A 214 -12.79 17.37 -2.10
CA ARG A 214 -13.27 17.97 -3.36
C ARG A 214 -12.20 18.79 -4.08
N GLY A 215 -11.24 19.34 -3.34
CA GLY A 215 -10.06 20.03 -3.89
C GLY A 215 -9.00 19.09 -4.50
N LEU A 216 -9.08 17.77 -4.29
CA LEU A 216 -8.12 16.83 -4.87
C LEU A 216 -8.28 16.72 -6.40
N ALA A 217 -7.17 16.55 -7.10
CA ALA A 217 -7.15 16.42 -8.55
C ALA A 217 -7.84 15.14 -9.05
N HIS A 218 -7.81 14.07 -8.25
CA HIS A 218 -8.47 12.78 -8.52
C HIS A 218 -8.68 11.98 -7.23
N VAL A 219 -9.83 11.32 -7.14
CA VAL A 219 -10.18 10.37 -6.08
C VAL A 219 -10.65 9.09 -6.75
N GLY A 220 -10.04 7.96 -6.39
CA GLY A 220 -10.52 6.65 -6.82
C GLY A 220 -10.93 5.75 -5.66
N LEU A 221 -11.52 4.60 -5.99
CA LEU A 221 -12.10 3.65 -5.04
C LEU A 221 -11.48 2.26 -5.19
N THR A 222 -11.21 1.60 -4.06
CA THR A 222 -10.57 0.27 -4.04
C THR A 222 -11.46 -0.81 -4.65
N GLU A 223 -12.75 -0.78 -4.33
CA GLU A 223 -13.76 -1.70 -4.86
C GLU A 223 -14.03 -1.49 -6.35
N ARG A 224 -13.66 -0.33 -6.91
CA ARG A 224 -13.72 0.00 -8.34
C ARG A 224 -12.33 0.31 -8.90
N LEU A 225 -11.33 -0.47 -8.48
CA LEU A 225 -9.92 -0.22 -8.82
C LEU A 225 -9.64 -0.11 -10.33
N PRO A 226 -10.18 -0.97 -11.22
CA PRO A 226 -9.95 -0.84 -12.66
C PRO A 226 -10.47 0.50 -13.22
N GLU A 227 -11.66 0.92 -12.80
CA GLU A 227 -12.26 2.20 -13.23
C GLU A 227 -11.48 3.39 -12.66
N SER A 228 -10.99 3.28 -11.43
CA SER A 228 -10.14 4.31 -10.80
C SER A 228 -8.84 4.49 -11.56
N VAL A 229 -8.19 3.39 -11.96
CA VAL A 229 -6.96 3.42 -12.77
C VAL A 229 -7.23 4.00 -14.16
N ALA A 230 -8.29 3.55 -14.84
CA ALA A 230 -8.67 4.08 -16.15
C ALA A 230 -8.95 5.59 -16.10
N SER A 231 -9.71 6.02 -15.09
CA SER A 231 -10.05 7.43 -14.89
C SER A 231 -8.82 8.30 -14.59
N LEU A 232 -7.90 7.82 -13.75
CA LEU A 232 -6.68 8.58 -13.48
C LEU A 232 -5.77 8.60 -14.71
N ALA A 233 -5.64 7.49 -15.45
CA ALA A 233 -4.87 7.46 -16.68
C ALA A 233 -5.35 8.51 -17.69
N ALA A 234 -6.67 8.59 -17.91
CA ALA A 234 -7.28 9.63 -18.73
C ALA A 234 -6.97 11.05 -18.20
N SER A 235 -7.00 11.25 -16.88
CA SER A 235 -6.67 12.56 -16.27
C SER A 235 -5.18 12.93 -16.41
N LEU A 236 -4.31 11.93 -16.51
CA LEU A 236 -2.85 12.11 -16.66
C LEU A 236 -2.39 12.10 -18.13
N GLY A 237 -3.31 11.90 -19.09
CA GLY A 237 -2.97 11.74 -20.51
C GLY A 237 -2.20 10.46 -20.81
N LEU A 238 -2.35 9.42 -19.97
CA LEU A 238 -1.70 8.12 -20.17
C LEU A 238 -2.63 7.21 -20.99
N ARG A 239 -2.11 6.70 -22.11
CA ARG A 239 -2.78 5.67 -22.90
C ARG A 239 -2.53 4.28 -22.33
N MET A 240 -3.57 3.46 -22.28
CA MET A 240 -3.48 2.08 -21.79
C MET A 240 -2.61 1.20 -22.69
N ASP A 241 -2.67 1.42 -24.01
CA ASP A 241 -1.82 0.77 -25.01
C ASP A 241 -0.46 1.47 -25.21
N GLY A 242 -0.21 2.55 -24.46
CA GLY A 242 1.02 3.31 -24.48
C GLY A 242 2.20 2.62 -23.77
N PRO A 243 3.36 3.29 -23.73
CA PRO A 243 4.56 2.76 -23.09
C PRO A 243 4.35 2.51 -21.59
N ALA A 244 5.04 1.50 -21.10
CA ALA A 244 5.23 1.25 -19.67
C ALA A 244 6.71 1.19 -19.35
N TRP A 245 7.04 1.40 -18.08
CA TRP A 245 8.40 1.39 -17.59
C TRP A 245 8.56 0.41 -16.44
N LYS A 246 9.74 -0.19 -16.35
CA LYS A 246 10.15 -1.04 -15.23
C LYS A 246 10.06 -0.23 -13.94
N ALA A 247 9.56 -0.87 -12.88
CA ALA A 247 9.48 -0.26 -11.55
C ALA A 247 10.86 -0.05 -10.88
N ALA A 248 11.92 -0.65 -11.46
CA ALA A 248 13.37 -0.53 -11.22
C ALA A 248 13.79 0.23 -9.95
N LEU A 249 14.36 -0.51 -8.98
CA LEU A 249 14.98 0.06 -7.77
C LEU A 249 16.38 0.65 -8.04
N ASP A 250 16.96 0.29 -9.17
CA ASP A 250 18.25 0.73 -9.72
C ASP A 250 18.09 1.92 -10.68
N ALA A 251 16.91 2.53 -10.72
CA ALA A 251 16.65 3.74 -11.51
C ALA A 251 17.49 4.95 -11.07
N PHE A 252 17.94 4.95 -9.81
CA PHE A 252 18.62 6.08 -9.21
C PHE A 252 19.90 5.61 -8.50
N THR A 253 20.92 6.45 -8.55
CA THR A 253 22.18 6.29 -7.83
C THR A 253 22.53 7.59 -7.12
N THR A 254 23.33 7.49 -6.06
CA THR A 254 23.85 8.64 -5.33
C THR A 254 25.21 9.01 -5.90
N ALA A 255 25.36 10.24 -6.40
CA ALA A 255 26.63 10.80 -6.84
C ALA A 255 27.55 11.09 -5.64
N GLU A 256 28.84 11.31 -5.89
CA GLU A 256 29.85 11.55 -4.84
C GLU A 256 29.53 12.75 -3.94
N ASN A 257 28.83 13.75 -4.48
CA ASN A 257 28.38 14.94 -3.74
C ASN A 257 27.06 14.72 -2.96
N GLY A 258 26.57 13.48 -2.87
CA GLY A 258 25.31 13.13 -2.20
C GLY A 258 24.04 13.40 -3.03
N THR A 259 24.17 13.93 -4.25
CA THR A 259 23.02 14.20 -5.12
C THR A 259 22.50 12.90 -5.72
N VAL A 260 21.19 12.72 -5.73
CA VAL A 260 20.57 11.55 -6.36
C VAL A 260 20.33 11.85 -7.83
N VAL A 261 20.88 11.01 -8.70
CA VAL A 261 20.73 11.12 -10.16
C VAL A 261 20.17 9.83 -10.73
N GLN A 262 19.51 9.94 -11.87
CA GLN A 262 19.04 8.78 -12.61
C GLN A 262 20.25 7.99 -13.13
N ALA A 263 20.27 6.67 -12.93
CA ALA A 263 21.42 5.84 -13.28
C ALA A 263 21.59 5.63 -14.80
N HIS A 264 20.48 5.52 -15.52
CA HIS A 264 20.42 5.24 -16.96
C HIS A 264 19.29 6.03 -17.63
N GLY A 265 19.32 6.21 -18.95
CA GLY A 265 18.22 6.85 -19.70
C GLY A 265 16.88 6.11 -19.55
N ASP A 266 15.76 6.80 -19.78
CA ASP A 266 14.42 6.22 -19.64
C ASP A 266 14.19 5.02 -20.58
N GLU A 267 14.88 5.00 -21.72
CA GLU A 267 14.85 3.97 -22.74
C GLU A 267 15.28 2.61 -22.19
N GLU A 268 16.28 2.57 -21.29
CA GLU A 268 16.75 1.32 -20.68
C GLU A 268 15.71 0.71 -19.72
N TYR A 269 14.82 1.56 -19.19
CA TYR A 269 13.74 1.16 -18.32
C TYR A 269 12.43 0.89 -19.06
N LEU A 270 12.38 1.05 -20.38
CA LEU A 270 11.18 0.73 -21.14
C LEU A 270 10.81 -0.76 -20.96
N HIS A 271 9.54 -0.99 -20.68
CA HIS A 271 8.98 -2.32 -20.56
C HIS A 271 8.49 -2.77 -21.95
N PRO A 272 8.75 -4.02 -22.37
CA PRO A 272 8.38 -4.48 -23.72
C PRO A 272 6.87 -4.66 -23.93
N LEU A 273 6.08 -4.60 -22.85
CA LEU A 273 4.61 -4.71 -22.90
C LEU A 273 3.97 -3.34 -22.67
N PRO A 274 2.80 -3.06 -23.26
CA PRO A 274 2.07 -1.81 -23.03
C PRO A 274 1.62 -1.67 -21.57
N LEU A 275 1.22 -0.46 -21.20
CA LEU A 275 0.82 -0.12 -19.84
C LEU A 275 -0.24 -1.05 -19.26
N TRP A 276 -1.32 -1.33 -19.99
CA TRP A 276 -2.43 -2.16 -19.49
C TRP A 276 -1.98 -3.58 -19.13
N ARG A 277 -1.12 -4.19 -19.96
CA ARG A 277 -0.67 -5.57 -19.76
C ARG A 277 0.36 -5.63 -18.64
N THR A 278 1.27 -4.65 -18.58
CA THR A 278 2.24 -4.53 -17.50
C THR A 278 1.56 -4.31 -16.15
N TYR A 279 0.58 -3.41 -16.10
CA TYR A 279 -0.30 -3.18 -14.95
C TYR A 279 -1.01 -4.47 -14.54
N GLY A 280 -1.74 -5.10 -15.47
CA GLY A 280 -2.52 -6.31 -15.21
C GLY A 280 -1.66 -7.42 -14.62
N GLN A 281 -0.49 -7.68 -15.23
CA GLN A 281 0.41 -8.73 -14.74
C GLN A 281 0.99 -8.37 -13.36
N CYS A 282 1.30 -7.09 -13.10
CA CYS A 282 1.74 -6.64 -11.78
C CYS A 282 0.66 -6.87 -10.72
N VAL A 283 -0.60 -6.52 -11.01
CA VAL A 283 -1.75 -6.73 -10.12
C VAL A 283 -1.94 -8.21 -9.82
N ALA A 284 -1.93 -9.07 -10.85
CA ALA A 284 -2.10 -10.51 -10.71
C ALA A 284 -1.01 -11.13 -9.81
N ARG A 285 0.26 -10.79 -10.07
CA ARG A 285 1.39 -11.22 -9.22
C ARG A 285 1.28 -10.66 -7.79
N ALA A 286 0.85 -9.41 -7.62
CA ALA A 286 0.67 -8.81 -6.31
C ALA A 286 -0.41 -9.53 -5.48
N ARG A 287 -1.55 -9.87 -6.11
CA ARG A 287 -2.64 -10.66 -5.50
C ARG A 287 -2.16 -12.06 -5.12
N LYS A 288 -1.52 -12.78 -6.05
CA LYS A 288 -0.94 -14.12 -5.78
C LYS A 288 -0.01 -14.09 -4.56
N ARG A 289 0.93 -13.14 -4.53
CA ARG A 289 1.86 -12.99 -3.41
C ARG A 289 1.17 -12.63 -2.11
N ALA A 290 0.11 -11.81 -2.14
CA ALA A 290 -0.63 -11.44 -0.94
C ALA A 290 -1.35 -12.64 -0.32
N VAL A 291 -2.03 -13.46 -1.14
CA VAL A 291 -2.69 -14.70 -0.70
C VAL A 291 -1.68 -15.66 -0.09
N TYR A 292 -0.61 -15.99 -0.83
CA TYR A 292 0.44 -16.89 -0.34
C TYR A 292 1.04 -16.41 0.99
N ARG A 293 1.37 -15.12 1.07
CA ARG A 293 1.96 -14.52 2.27
C ARG A 293 1.04 -14.63 3.48
N ARG A 294 -0.24 -14.35 3.30
CA ARG A 294 -1.26 -14.44 4.35
C ARG A 294 -1.40 -15.87 4.85
N GLU A 295 -1.66 -16.82 3.94
CA GLU A 295 -1.80 -18.24 4.28
C GLU A 295 -0.55 -18.78 4.99
N SER A 296 0.64 -18.50 4.45
CA SER A 296 1.91 -18.95 5.05
C SER A 296 2.17 -18.37 6.44
N SER A 297 1.70 -17.16 6.74
CA SER A 297 1.97 -16.53 8.04
C SER A 297 0.99 -17.00 9.10
N LEU A 298 -0.28 -17.14 8.73
CA LEU A 298 -1.36 -17.45 9.65
C LEU A 298 -1.48 -18.94 9.96
N ARG A 299 -1.02 -19.82 9.07
CA ARG A 299 -0.93 -21.27 9.34
C ARG A 299 -0.24 -21.57 10.65
N ALA A 300 0.73 -20.74 11.04
CA ALA A 300 1.43 -20.94 12.29
C ALA A 300 0.54 -20.67 13.51
N LEU A 301 -0.46 -19.76 13.44
CA LEU A 301 -1.31 -19.38 14.58
C LEU A 301 -2.32 -20.46 14.94
N TRP A 302 -2.79 -21.23 13.96
CA TRP A 302 -3.75 -22.30 14.15
C TRP A 302 -3.16 -23.63 13.66
N PRO A 303 -2.40 -24.36 14.50
CA PRO A 303 -1.99 -25.71 14.18
C PRO A 303 -3.24 -26.58 13.98
N GLY A 304 -3.36 -27.28 12.85
CA GLY A 304 -4.45 -28.26 12.63
C GLY A 304 -5.83 -27.71 12.22
N GLY A 305 -6.02 -26.39 12.13
CA GLY A 305 -7.23 -25.77 11.56
C GLY A 305 -6.87 -24.56 10.68
N GLU A 306 -7.59 -24.34 9.59
CA GLU A 306 -7.34 -23.21 8.67
C GLU A 306 -8.41 -22.12 8.81
N PRO A 307 -8.44 -21.29 9.87
CA PRO A 307 -9.23 -20.08 9.80
C PRO A 307 -8.57 -19.13 8.80
N ARG A 308 -9.22 -19.00 7.65
CA ARG A 308 -8.79 -18.13 6.56
C ARG A 308 -9.43 -16.77 6.75
N PHE A 309 -8.63 -15.70 6.72
CA PHE A 309 -9.18 -14.35 6.54
C PHE A 309 -9.59 -14.16 5.08
N ASP A 310 -10.78 -14.66 4.77
CA ASP A 310 -11.43 -14.57 3.48
C ASP A 310 -12.85 -14.00 3.59
N ARG A 311 -13.58 -13.97 2.46
CA ARG A 311 -14.94 -13.44 2.39
C ARG A 311 -15.93 -14.27 3.19
N GLU A 312 -15.75 -15.58 3.28
CA GLU A 312 -16.65 -16.46 4.04
C GLU A 312 -16.46 -16.26 5.55
N ALA A 313 -15.21 -16.16 6.01
CA ALA A 313 -14.95 -15.87 7.42
C ALA A 313 -15.53 -14.52 7.86
N ARG A 314 -15.57 -13.51 6.99
CA ARG A 314 -16.18 -12.21 7.30
C ARG A 314 -17.69 -12.30 7.54
N LYS A 315 -18.38 -13.27 6.96
CA LYS A 315 -19.81 -13.49 7.22
C LYS A 315 -20.08 -13.94 8.67
N ARG A 316 -19.06 -14.46 9.36
CA ARG A 316 -19.13 -14.86 10.77
C ARG A 316 -18.87 -13.70 11.74
N ILE A 317 -18.58 -12.50 11.25
CA ILE A 317 -18.45 -11.32 12.10
C ILE A 317 -19.84 -10.91 12.57
N ALA A 318 -20.01 -10.75 13.89
CA ALA A 318 -21.28 -10.34 14.46
C ALA A 318 -21.76 -9.00 13.86
N PRO A 319 -23.04 -8.87 13.47
CA PRO A 319 -23.56 -7.62 12.90
C PRO A 319 -23.36 -6.40 13.80
N ALA A 320 -23.36 -6.57 15.12
CA ALA A 320 -23.07 -5.51 16.08
C ALA A 320 -21.64 -4.95 15.92
N VAL A 321 -20.65 -5.81 15.67
CA VAL A 321 -19.26 -5.40 15.41
C VAL A 321 -19.18 -4.60 14.10
N LEU A 322 -19.90 -5.01 13.05
CA LEU A 322 -19.94 -4.26 11.79
C LEU A 322 -20.63 -2.90 11.94
N ARG A 323 -21.68 -2.79 12.77
CA ARG A 323 -22.29 -1.49 13.10
C ARG A 323 -21.32 -0.61 13.88
N ARG A 324 -20.63 -1.19 14.86
CA ARG A 324 -19.64 -0.47 15.66
C ARG A 324 -18.51 0.10 14.81
N ILE A 325 -18.03 -0.64 13.81
CA ILE A 325 -17.04 -0.11 12.85
C ILE A 325 -17.57 1.13 12.15
N ARG A 326 -18.83 1.13 11.68
CA ARG A 326 -19.42 2.30 11.00
C ARG A 326 -19.55 3.50 11.93
N GLU A 327 -20.03 3.28 13.16
CA GLU A 327 -20.17 4.34 14.17
C GLU A 327 -18.84 5.02 14.48
N LEU A 328 -17.77 4.22 14.63
CA LEU A 328 -16.42 4.72 14.90
C LEU A 328 -15.78 5.40 13.67
N ASN A 329 -16.37 5.27 12.48
CA ASN A 329 -15.83 5.74 11.21
C ASN A 329 -16.78 6.65 10.44
N ALA A 330 -17.63 7.42 11.14
CA ALA A 330 -18.64 8.28 10.52
C ALA A 330 -18.07 9.30 9.51
N MET A 331 -16.93 9.93 9.80
CA MET A 331 -16.28 10.86 8.86
C MET A 331 -15.77 10.14 7.63
N ASP A 332 -15.24 8.93 7.79
CA ASP A 332 -14.78 8.09 6.69
C ASP A 332 -15.94 7.59 5.81
N GLU A 333 -17.13 7.32 6.38
CA GLU A 333 -18.34 6.99 5.62
C GLU A 333 -18.76 8.18 4.74
N ALA A 334 -18.79 9.39 5.30
CA ALA A 334 -19.08 10.61 4.53
C ALA A 334 -18.04 10.87 3.43
N LEU A 335 -16.75 10.69 3.76
CA LEU A 335 -15.64 10.85 2.82
C LEU A 335 -15.72 9.84 1.67
N HIS A 336 -16.04 8.57 1.98
CA HIS A 336 -16.18 7.51 1.00
C HIS A 336 -17.34 7.75 0.05
N ALA A 337 -18.50 8.16 0.56
CA ALA A 337 -19.66 8.53 -0.24
C ALA A 337 -19.33 9.68 -1.21
N ALA A 338 -18.73 10.77 -0.70
CA ALA A 338 -18.32 11.89 -1.55
C ALA A 338 -17.27 11.50 -2.59
N GLY A 339 -16.31 10.64 -2.23
CA GLY A 339 -15.33 10.11 -3.18
C GLY A 339 -15.96 9.26 -4.29
N ALA A 340 -17.02 8.51 -3.99
CA ALA A 340 -17.78 7.75 -4.97
C ALA A 340 -18.48 8.67 -5.97
N GLU A 341 -19.15 9.73 -5.50
CA GLU A 341 -19.78 10.74 -6.35
C GLU A 341 -18.75 11.44 -7.25
N MET A 342 -17.59 11.80 -6.70
CA MET A 342 -16.50 12.41 -7.47
C MET A 342 -15.97 11.48 -8.57
N LEU A 343 -15.78 10.19 -8.27
CA LEU A 343 -15.33 9.21 -9.25
C LEU A 343 -16.38 9.03 -10.37
N GLU A 344 -17.67 8.93 -10.02
CA GLU A 344 -18.74 8.81 -11.01
C GLU A 344 -18.83 10.02 -11.92
N ALA A 345 -18.80 11.24 -11.34
CA ALA A 345 -18.82 12.47 -12.11
C ALA A 345 -17.62 12.56 -13.07
N ARG A 346 -16.43 12.17 -12.61
CA ARG A 346 -15.22 12.14 -13.45
C ARG A 346 -15.33 11.11 -14.57
N LEU A 347 -15.81 9.90 -14.28
CA LEU A 347 -16.02 8.86 -15.29
C LEU A 347 -17.03 9.30 -16.34
N ALA A 348 -18.16 9.90 -15.93
CA ALA A 348 -19.18 10.44 -16.84
C ALA A 348 -18.59 11.53 -17.75
N GLN A 349 -17.83 12.47 -17.18
CA GLN A 349 -17.15 13.53 -17.93
C GLN A 349 -16.17 12.95 -18.96
N GLN A 350 -15.37 11.96 -18.57
CA GLN A 350 -14.36 11.35 -19.45
C GLN A 350 -14.99 10.51 -20.56
N ARG A 351 -16.10 9.79 -20.28
CA ARG A 351 -16.89 9.10 -21.30
C ARG A 351 -17.46 10.09 -22.32
N ALA A 352 -18.06 11.18 -21.86
CA ALA A 352 -18.62 12.22 -22.73
C ALA A 352 -17.55 12.86 -23.63
N ARG A 353 -16.30 12.96 -23.15
CA ARG A 353 -15.16 13.48 -23.91
C ARG A 353 -14.44 12.42 -24.77
N GLY A 354 -14.83 11.15 -24.69
CA GLY A 354 -14.15 10.05 -25.36
C GLY A 354 -12.72 9.79 -24.89
N THR A 355 -12.34 10.24 -23.68
CA THR A 355 -10.98 10.09 -23.14
C THR A 355 -10.81 8.88 -22.23
N LEU A 356 -11.91 8.21 -21.85
CA LEU A 356 -11.86 7.04 -20.98
C LEU A 356 -11.56 5.77 -21.79
N GLU A 357 -10.38 5.19 -21.58
CA GLU A 357 -9.99 3.90 -22.17
C GLU A 357 -10.34 2.73 -21.25
N ALA A 358 -10.90 1.66 -21.80
CA ALA A 358 -11.08 0.42 -21.07
C ALA A 358 -9.73 -0.28 -20.83
N ILE A 359 -9.53 -0.85 -19.65
CA ILE A 359 -8.37 -1.71 -19.37
C ILE A 359 -8.67 -3.11 -19.88
N PRO A 360 -7.95 -3.64 -20.89
CA PRO A 360 -8.21 -4.99 -21.39
C PRO A 360 -7.97 -6.05 -20.32
N VAL A 361 -8.73 -7.15 -20.41
CA VAL A 361 -8.55 -8.32 -19.57
C VAL A 361 -7.24 -9.01 -19.96
N LEU A 362 -6.47 -9.47 -18.96
CA LEU A 362 -5.27 -10.24 -19.23
C LEU A 362 -5.62 -11.55 -19.97
N PRO A 363 -4.87 -11.92 -21.02
CA PRO A 363 -5.03 -13.22 -21.67
C PRO A 363 -4.85 -14.37 -20.68
N GLN A 364 -5.59 -15.47 -20.87
CA GLN A 364 -5.50 -16.65 -19.99
C GLN A 364 -4.07 -17.21 -19.93
N ALA A 365 -3.33 -17.19 -21.05
CA ALA A 365 -1.94 -17.61 -21.10
C ALA A 365 -1.04 -16.82 -20.12
N ASP A 366 -1.28 -15.51 -19.95
CA ASP A 366 -0.54 -14.69 -18.97
C ASP A 366 -0.89 -15.11 -17.54
N MET A 367 -2.18 -15.37 -17.29
CA MET A 367 -2.65 -15.83 -15.97
C MET A 367 -2.04 -17.19 -15.61
N ASP A 368 -1.98 -18.12 -16.56
CA ASP A 368 -1.38 -19.44 -16.37
C ASP A 368 0.14 -19.37 -16.18
N ALA A 369 0.81 -18.48 -16.91
CA ALA A 369 2.25 -18.23 -16.73
C ALA A 369 2.53 -17.71 -15.31
N ILE A 370 1.75 -16.71 -14.86
CA ILE A 370 1.86 -16.15 -13.50
C ILE A 370 1.51 -17.19 -12.43
N ALA A 371 0.53 -18.06 -12.67
CA ALA A 371 0.17 -19.14 -11.75
C ALA A 371 1.34 -20.14 -11.56
N ARG A 372 2.09 -20.43 -12.62
CA ARG A 372 3.28 -21.31 -12.60
C ARG A 372 4.54 -20.66 -12.01
N GLU A 373 4.63 -19.33 -11.95
CA GLU A 373 5.80 -18.65 -11.36
C GLU A 373 5.99 -19.03 -9.88
N PRO A 374 7.19 -19.43 -9.43
CA PRO A 374 7.43 -19.73 -8.02
C PRO A 374 7.24 -18.47 -7.17
N ASN A 375 6.64 -18.61 -5.99
CA ASN A 375 6.54 -17.54 -4.99
C ASN A 375 7.92 -17.27 -4.37
N ARG A 376 8.85 -16.66 -5.11
CA ARG A 376 10.18 -16.31 -4.56
C ARG A 376 10.06 -15.11 -3.62
N PRO A 377 10.58 -15.19 -2.38
CA PRO A 377 10.68 -14.03 -1.50
C PRO A 377 11.74 -13.07 -2.05
N GLY A 378 11.30 -11.99 -2.70
CA GLY A 378 12.05 -10.74 -2.77
C GLY A 378 13.21 -10.61 -3.78
N ALA A 379 13.24 -11.37 -4.87
CA ALA A 379 14.19 -11.11 -5.96
C ALA A 379 13.71 -9.96 -6.87
N PRO A 380 14.55 -8.96 -7.19
CA PRO A 380 14.29 -8.09 -8.34
C PRO A 380 14.31 -8.95 -9.62
N HIS A 381 13.56 -8.53 -10.63
CA HIS A 381 13.72 -9.04 -11.99
C HIS A 381 15.16 -8.79 -12.46
N ARG A 382 16.08 -9.72 -12.18
CA ARG A 382 17.28 -9.85 -13.00
C ARG A 382 16.84 -10.51 -14.30
N GLY A 383 16.58 -9.69 -15.31
CA GLY A 383 16.69 -10.17 -16.68
C GLY A 383 18.08 -10.81 -16.81
N ARG A 384 18.13 -12.09 -17.14
CA ARG A 384 19.39 -12.76 -17.49
C ARG A 384 19.90 -12.09 -18.77
N LEU A 385 20.77 -11.10 -18.64
CA LEU A 385 21.78 -10.86 -19.67
C LEU A 385 22.83 -11.95 -19.47
N ARG A 386 22.71 -13.05 -20.22
CA ARG A 386 23.87 -13.85 -20.57
C ARG A 386 24.70 -12.96 -21.49
N GLN A 387 25.67 -12.24 -20.94
CA GLN A 387 26.79 -11.80 -21.75
C GLN A 387 27.74 -12.99 -21.83
N GLU A 388 27.71 -13.68 -22.97
CA GLU A 388 28.84 -14.49 -23.40
C GLU A 388 30.00 -13.53 -23.66
N HIS A 389 30.91 -13.42 -22.69
CA HIS A 389 32.22 -12.83 -22.95
C HIS A 389 33.09 -13.90 -23.61
N ALA A 390 33.20 -13.79 -24.93
CA ALA A 390 34.30 -14.35 -25.69
C ALA A 390 35.62 -13.90 -25.04
N ARG A 391 36.44 -14.88 -24.68
CA ARG A 391 37.78 -14.69 -24.12
C ARG A 391 38.67 -14.11 -25.23
N HIS A 392 38.89 -12.79 -25.24
CA HIS A 392 40.09 -12.24 -25.84
C HIS A 392 41.25 -12.42 -24.86
N ARG A 393 42.11 -13.40 -25.17
CA ARG A 393 43.45 -13.52 -24.59
C ARG A 393 44.31 -12.38 -25.15
N GLY A 394 44.78 -11.50 -24.28
CA GLY A 394 45.86 -10.56 -24.59
C GLY A 394 47.20 -11.30 -24.64
N PRO A 395 48.17 -10.82 -25.45
CA PRO A 395 49.48 -11.43 -25.58
C PRO A 395 50.41 -10.84 -24.52
N ASP A 396 50.74 -11.62 -23.49
CA ASP A 396 51.94 -11.41 -22.67
C ASP A 396 52.20 -12.67 -21.84
N GLU A 397 52.64 -13.72 -22.54
CA GLU A 397 53.25 -14.89 -21.90
C GLU A 397 54.26 -15.49 -22.87
N LEU A 398 55.40 -14.83 -23.02
CA LEU A 398 56.62 -15.37 -23.60
C LEU A 398 57.82 -14.54 -23.14
N ARG A 399 58.28 -14.79 -21.91
CA ARG A 399 59.70 -14.65 -21.52
C ARG A 399 59.94 -15.19 -20.11
N ARG A 400 60.46 -16.43 -20.07
CA ARG A 400 61.51 -17.00 -19.20
C ARG A 400 61.29 -18.53 -19.17
N GLU A 401 61.97 -19.24 -20.08
CA GLU A 401 63.17 -20.06 -19.80
C GLU A 401 62.77 -21.36 -19.06
N ARG A 402 62.85 -22.58 -19.62
CA ARG A 402 63.69 -23.21 -20.66
C ARG A 402 62.94 -24.35 -21.33
#